data_AF-A0A7S4KVL3-F1
#
_entry.id   AF-A0A7S4KVL3-F1
#
_cell.length_a   1.000
_cell.length_b   1.000
_cell.length_c   1.000
_cell.angle_alpha   90.00
_cell.angle_beta   90.00
_cell.angle_gamma   90.00
#
_symmetry.space_group_name_H-M   'P 1'
#
loop_
_entity.id
_entity.type
_entity.pdbx_description
1 polymer ?
#
loop_
_entity_poly.entity_id
_entity_poly.type
_entity_poly.pdbx_seq_one_letter_code
_entity_poly.pdbx_strand_id
1 'polypeptide(L)'
;MVKMSSDSDEDNARDLKGEEDWEWGDEEEEHSFMKTRDIVDHDKVHESVEECLAHCKNEYGWDLKELSRDLKFDIYQSIRFVNWTRKTVAKNKESLDKQQLVDLLREPFKGGKKPEFLQDDELLFPYFEEDPLLPVLCQ
;
A
#
# COMPACT_ATOMS: atom_id res chain seq x y z
N MET A 1 -3.90 83.49 -1.05
CA MET A 1 -4.62 82.79 0.05
C MET A 1 -5.68 81.92 -0.61
N VAL A 2 -5.80 80.67 -0.16
CA VAL A 2 -6.82 79.65 -0.50
C VAL A 2 -6.55 78.72 -1.70
N LYS A 3 -6.08 77.52 -1.33
CA LYS A 3 -6.45 76.13 -1.71
C LYS A 3 -6.41 75.68 -3.17
N MET A 4 -5.58 74.68 -3.43
CA MET A 4 -5.98 73.50 -4.20
C MET A 4 -5.57 72.23 -3.43
N SER A 5 -6.58 71.47 -3.01
CA SER A 5 -6.59 70.15 -2.37
C SER A 5 -6.02 69.11 -3.36
N SER A 6 -5.16 68.18 -2.95
CA SER A 6 -5.51 66.86 -2.37
C SER A 6 -6.56 66.11 -3.18
N ASP A 7 -6.10 65.24 -4.07
CA ASP A 7 -6.65 63.89 -4.28
C ASP A 7 -5.56 63.06 -4.96
N SER A 8 -4.90 62.21 -4.18
CA SER A 8 -4.11 61.09 -4.67
C SER A 8 -4.86 59.86 -4.19
N ASP A 9 -5.65 59.31 -5.10
CA ASP A 9 -6.52 58.16 -4.85
C ASP A 9 -5.69 56.99 -4.31
N GLU A 10 -5.92 56.70 -3.03
CA GLU A 10 -5.76 55.39 -2.45
C GLU A 10 -6.82 54.47 -3.05
N ASP A 11 -6.43 53.56 -3.94
CA ASP A 11 -7.21 52.34 -4.18
C ASP A 11 -6.40 51.12 -3.75
N ASN A 12 -6.72 50.74 -2.52
CA ASN A 12 -6.39 49.53 -1.82
C ASN A 12 -7.33 48.40 -2.29
N ALA A 13 -6.82 47.46 -3.08
CA ALA A 13 -7.39 46.13 -3.24
C ALA A 13 -6.21 45.15 -3.34
N ARG A 14 -5.68 44.66 -2.20
CA ARG A 14 -6.10 43.45 -1.49
C ARG A 14 -6.45 42.30 -2.43
N ASP A 15 -5.68 41.22 -2.27
CA ASP A 15 -6.00 39.82 -2.55
C ASP A 15 -6.52 39.54 -3.97
N LEU A 16 -5.90 38.66 -4.74
CA LEU A 16 -5.89 37.24 -4.42
C LEU A 16 -4.53 36.63 -4.81
N LYS A 17 -3.83 36.18 -3.77
CA LYS A 17 -2.78 35.17 -3.80
C LYS A 17 -3.42 33.87 -4.30
N GLY A 18 -3.65 33.78 -5.61
CA GLY A 18 -4.04 32.55 -6.29
C GLY A 18 -2.81 31.72 -6.62
N GLU A 19 -1.93 31.54 -5.63
CA GLU A 19 -1.07 30.36 -5.60
C GLU A 19 -2.05 29.23 -5.31
N GLU A 20 -2.66 28.66 -6.34
CA GLU A 20 -3.05 27.25 -6.30
C GLU A 20 -1.73 26.48 -6.13
N ASP A 21 -1.26 26.50 -4.89
CA ASP A 21 -0.47 25.43 -4.31
C ASP A 21 -1.37 24.21 -4.46
N TRP A 22 -1.21 23.53 -5.59
CA TRP A 22 -1.62 22.14 -5.71
C TRP A 22 -0.75 21.42 -4.69
N GLU A 23 -1.19 21.47 -3.44
CA GLU A 23 -0.83 20.53 -2.39
C GLU A 23 -1.24 19.19 -3.00
N TRP A 24 -0.30 18.55 -3.69
CA TRP A 24 -0.33 17.14 -4.00
C TRP A 24 -0.30 16.46 -2.64
N GLY A 25 -1.45 16.50 -1.96
CA GLY A 25 -1.67 15.88 -0.69
C GLY A 25 -1.21 14.44 -0.84
N ASP A 26 -0.36 14.05 0.09
CA ASP A 26 0.21 12.73 0.26
C ASP A 26 -0.88 11.65 0.04
N GLU A 27 -1.07 11.19 -1.21
CA GLU A 27 -1.90 10.01 -1.52
C GLU A 27 -1.37 8.79 -0.75
N GLU A 28 -0.11 8.86 -0.28
CA GLU A 28 0.58 7.94 0.61
C GLU A 28 -0.14 7.79 1.96
N GLU A 29 -0.45 8.90 2.63
CA GLU A 29 -1.20 8.88 3.90
C GLU A 29 -2.63 8.37 3.66
N GLU A 30 -3.25 8.81 2.56
CA GLU A 30 -4.66 8.52 2.29
C GLU A 30 -4.91 7.01 2.10
N HIS A 31 -4.00 6.28 1.44
CA HIS A 31 -4.10 4.83 1.26
C HIS A 31 -3.64 4.02 2.48
N SER A 32 -2.67 4.51 3.25
CA SER A 32 -2.22 3.85 4.48
C SER A 32 -3.34 3.74 5.52
N PHE A 33 -4.19 4.77 5.64
CA PHE A 33 -5.34 4.77 6.55
C PHE A 33 -6.60 4.07 6.00
N MET A 34 -6.52 3.43 4.83
CA MET A 34 -7.65 2.67 4.30
C MET A 34 -7.74 1.29 4.93
N LYS A 35 -8.99 0.84 5.15
CA LYS A 35 -9.26 -0.52 5.63
C LYS A 35 -8.79 -1.53 4.60
N THR A 36 -8.06 -2.55 5.04
CA THR A 36 -7.58 -3.61 4.15
C THR A 36 -7.84 -4.99 4.71
N ARG A 37 -8.00 -5.97 3.81
CA ARG A 37 -8.09 -7.38 4.21
C ARG A 37 -6.71 -7.96 4.44
N ASP A 38 -6.63 -8.82 5.46
CA ASP A 38 -5.41 -9.53 5.78
C ASP A 38 -4.89 -10.35 4.59
N ILE A 39 -3.56 -10.52 4.53
CA ILE A 39 -2.88 -11.24 3.46
C ILE A 39 -3.12 -12.76 3.58
N VAL A 40 -3.25 -13.28 4.80
CA VAL A 40 -3.36 -14.72 5.11
C VAL A 40 -4.73 -15.09 5.67
N ASP A 41 -5.39 -14.21 6.42
CA ASP A 41 -6.73 -14.45 6.98
C ASP A 41 -7.77 -13.50 6.38
N HIS A 42 -8.30 -13.85 5.21
CA HIS A 42 -9.19 -12.97 4.43
C HIS A 42 -10.48 -12.52 5.17
N ASP A 43 -10.87 -13.22 6.24
CA ASP A 43 -12.04 -12.86 7.05
C ASP A 43 -11.72 -11.72 8.03
N LYS A 44 -10.43 -11.41 8.21
CA LYS A 44 -9.96 -10.30 9.03
C LYS A 44 -9.72 -9.05 8.18
N VAL A 45 -10.30 -7.96 8.66
CA VAL A 45 -10.10 -6.60 8.12
C VAL A 45 -9.35 -5.79 9.16
N HIS A 46 -8.34 -5.05 8.71
CA HIS A 46 -7.56 -4.13 9.51
C HIS A 46 -7.94 -2.70 9.15
N GLU A 47 -7.75 -1.75 10.08
CA GLU A 47 -8.13 -0.36 9.88
C GLU A 47 -7.09 0.41 9.05
N SER A 48 -5.90 -0.16 8.84
CA SER A 48 -4.82 0.41 8.03
C SER A 48 -3.98 -0.68 7.37
N VAL A 49 -3.21 -0.30 6.33
CA VAL A 49 -2.23 -1.18 5.69
C VAL A 49 -1.10 -1.52 6.65
N GLU A 50 -0.66 -0.57 7.47
CA GLU A 50 0.39 -0.77 8.48
C GLU A 50 -0.03 -1.81 9.52
N GLU A 51 -1.27 -1.74 10.00
CA GLU A 51 -1.82 -2.72 10.94
C GLU A 51 -1.87 -4.12 10.31
N CYS A 52 -2.27 -4.22 9.04
CA CYS A 52 -2.27 -5.49 8.31
C CYS A 52 -0.85 -6.08 8.19
N LEU A 53 0.15 -5.26 7.81
CA LEU A 53 1.53 -5.71 7.70
C LEU A 53 2.11 -6.09 9.07
N ALA A 54 1.82 -5.33 10.12
CA ALA A 54 2.21 -5.64 11.48
C ALA A 54 1.57 -6.94 11.97
N HIS A 55 0.29 -7.18 11.64
CA HIS A 55 -0.39 -8.41 11.98
C HIS A 55 0.24 -9.62 11.30
N CYS A 56 0.55 -9.50 10.00
CA CYS A 56 1.23 -10.57 9.26
C CYS A 56 2.60 -10.91 9.86
N LYS A 57 3.34 -9.89 10.30
CA LYS A 57 4.62 -10.07 10.98
C LYS A 57 4.46 -10.75 12.33
N ASN A 58 3.49 -10.32 13.14
CA ASN A 58 3.34 -10.80 14.51
C ASN A 58 2.72 -12.20 14.60
N GLU A 59 1.70 -12.49 13.79
CA GLU A 59 1.00 -13.79 13.83
C GLU A 59 1.68 -14.84 12.95
N TYR A 60 2.08 -14.46 11.74
CA TYR A 60 2.59 -15.41 10.75
C TYR A 60 4.11 -15.38 10.61
N GLY A 61 4.78 -14.47 11.35
CA GLY A 61 6.23 -14.29 11.26
C GLY A 61 6.67 -13.85 9.87
N TRP A 62 5.80 -13.18 9.11
CA TRP A 62 6.13 -12.65 7.79
C TRP A 62 6.19 -11.15 7.79
N ASP A 63 7.41 -10.65 7.67
CA ASP A 63 7.66 -9.27 7.34
C ASP A 63 7.87 -9.16 5.83
N LEU A 64 6.86 -8.64 5.13
CA LEU A 64 6.92 -8.45 3.68
C LEU A 64 8.03 -7.47 3.27
N LYS A 65 8.33 -6.47 4.09
CA LYS A 65 9.41 -5.51 3.82
C LYS A 65 10.78 -6.19 3.96
N GLU A 66 10.94 -7.04 4.98
CA GLU A 66 12.15 -7.84 5.15
C GLU A 66 12.33 -8.86 4.01
N LEU A 67 11.26 -9.59 3.65
CA LEU A 67 11.28 -10.56 2.55
C LEU A 67 11.63 -9.89 1.21
N SER A 68 11.01 -8.74 0.93
CA SER A 68 11.30 -7.93 -0.25
C SER A 68 12.75 -7.50 -0.29
N ARG A 69 13.31 -7.02 0.83
CA ARG A 69 14.71 -6.61 0.92
C ARG A 69 15.68 -7.79 0.74
N ASP A 70 15.44 -8.89 1.43
CA ASP A 70 16.35 -10.04 1.46
C ASP A 70 16.42 -10.74 0.11
N LEU A 71 15.27 -10.86 -0.57
CA LEU A 71 15.18 -11.45 -1.89
C LEU A 71 15.33 -10.43 -3.02
N LYS A 72 15.44 -9.14 -2.71
CA LYS A 72 15.50 -8.03 -3.66
C LYS A 72 14.32 -8.05 -4.63
N PHE A 73 13.10 -8.07 -4.09
CA PHE A 73 11.91 -7.91 -4.90
C PHE A 73 11.88 -6.52 -5.52
N ASP A 74 11.51 -6.46 -6.79
CA ASP A 74 11.02 -5.22 -7.38
C ASP A 74 9.55 -5.00 -6.98
N ILE A 75 9.04 -3.81 -7.26
CA ILE A 75 7.67 -3.40 -6.96
C ILE A 75 6.64 -4.42 -7.49
N TYR A 76 6.82 -4.88 -8.73
CA TYR A 76 5.92 -5.84 -9.36
C TYR A 76 5.98 -7.21 -8.69
N GLN A 77 7.17 -7.64 -8.25
CA GLN A 77 7.34 -8.87 -7.48
C GLN A 77 6.67 -8.80 -6.11
N SER A 78 6.67 -7.63 -5.45
CA SER A 78 5.90 -7.41 -4.22
C SER A 78 4.39 -7.57 -4.45
N ILE A 79 3.86 -6.97 -5.53
CA ILE A 79 2.45 -7.13 -5.92
C ILE A 79 2.14 -8.61 -6.20
N ARG A 80 2.95 -9.26 -7.03
CA ARG A 80 2.77 -10.68 -7.39
C ARG A 80 2.80 -11.57 -6.16
N PHE A 81 3.69 -11.29 -5.21
CA PHE A 81 3.77 -12.04 -3.96
C PHE A 81 2.49 -11.93 -3.13
N VAL A 82 1.95 -10.72 -2.94
CA VAL A 82 0.72 -10.53 -2.18
C VAL A 82 -0.46 -11.23 -2.85
N ASN A 83 -0.62 -11.03 -4.16
CA ASN A 83 -1.70 -11.66 -4.91
C ASN A 83 -1.55 -13.19 -4.95
N TRP A 84 -0.33 -13.71 -5.05
CA TRP A 84 -0.06 -15.14 -4.97
C TRP A 84 -0.42 -15.71 -3.62
N THR A 85 -0.04 -15.02 -2.54
CA THR A 85 -0.34 -15.42 -1.18
C THR A 85 -1.85 -15.52 -0.98
N ARG A 86 -2.59 -14.48 -1.36
CA ARG A 86 -4.06 -14.46 -1.26
C ARG A 86 -4.72 -15.52 -2.13
N LYS A 87 -4.28 -15.72 -3.37
CA LYS A 87 -4.79 -16.81 -4.24
C LYS A 87 -4.51 -18.18 -3.62
N THR A 88 -3.33 -18.38 -3.05
CA THR A 88 -2.91 -19.65 -2.44
C THR A 88 -3.70 -19.94 -1.17
N VAL A 89 -3.91 -18.93 -0.32
CA VAL A 89 -4.77 -19.01 0.86
C VAL A 89 -6.20 -19.35 0.46
N ALA A 90 -6.81 -18.59 -0.45
CA ALA A 90 -8.19 -18.82 -0.87
C ALA A 90 -8.42 -20.22 -1.43
N LYS A 91 -7.44 -20.77 -2.15
CA LYS A 91 -7.51 -22.13 -2.71
C LYS A 91 -7.42 -23.23 -1.64
N ASN A 92 -6.71 -22.98 -0.53
CA ASN A 92 -6.40 -24.01 0.45
C ASN A 92 -7.06 -23.81 1.82
N LYS A 93 -7.72 -22.67 2.08
CA LYS A 93 -8.30 -22.32 3.38
C LYS A 93 -9.33 -23.31 3.92
N GLU A 94 -10.00 -24.05 3.05
CA GLU A 94 -10.99 -25.06 3.46
C GLU A 94 -10.35 -26.40 3.83
N SER A 95 -9.10 -26.62 3.44
CA SER A 95 -8.41 -27.91 3.56
C SER A 95 -7.19 -27.88 4.49
N LEU A 96 -6.64 -26.69 4.79
CA LEU A 96 -5.43 -26.51 5.58
C LEU A 96 -5.67 -25.58 6.76
N ASP A 97 -5.05 -25.91 7.89
CA ASP A 97 -5.00 -25.03 9.05
C ASP A 97 -4.06 -23.83 8.82
N LYS A 98 -4.23 -22.77 9.62
CA LYS A 98 -3.41 -21.54 9.54
C LYS A 98 -1.90 -21.82 9.54
N GLN A 99 -1.42 -22.72 10.40
CA GLN A 99 0.01 -23.04 10.46
C GLN A 99 0.48 -23.76 9.19
N GLN A 100 -0.33 -24.65 8.63
CA GLN A 100 0.00 -25.38 7.40
C GLN A 100 0.01 -24.45 6.18
N LEU A 101 -0.88 -23.44 6.16
CA LEU A 101 -0.86 -22.38 5.15
C LEU A 101 0.44 -21.58 5.22
N VAL A 102 0.84 -21.15 6.41
CA VAL A 102 2.10 -20.42 6.61
C VAL A 102 3.30 -21.27 6.19
N ASP A 103 3.32 -22.56 6.52
CA ASP A 103 4.41 -23.44 6.10
C ASP A 103 4.44 -23.60 4.57
N LEU A 104 3.29 -23.81 3.92
CA LEU A 104 3.15 -23.90 2.46
C LEU A 104 3.68 -22.65 1.75
N LEU A 105 3.36 -21.48 2.30
CA LEU A 105 3.74 -20.20 1.72
C LEU A 105 5.22 -19.86 1.95
N ARG A 106 5.87 -20.48 2.95
CA ARG A 106 7.33 -20.40 3.20
C ARG A 106 8.14 -21.36 2.32
N GLU A 107 7.58 -22.50 1.94
CA GLU A 107 8.28 -23.52 1.13
C GLU A 107 9.03 -22.96 -0.08
N PRO A 108 8.44 -22.07 -0.92
CA PRO A 108 9.12 -21.56 -2.10
C PRO A 108 10.41 -20.78 -1.81
N PHE A 109 10.57 -20.27 -0.58
CA PHE A 109 11.68 -19.40 -0.19
C PHE A 109 12.81 -20.14 0.55
N LYS A 110 12.60 -21.38 0.99
CA LYS A 110 13.61 -22.16 1.74
C LYS A 110 14.93 -22.38 1.00
N GLY A 111 14.92 -22.25 -0.34
CA GLY A 111 16.10 -22.44 -1.18
C GLY A 111 16.92 -21.17 -1.47
N GLY A 112 16.53 -20.00 -0.93
CA GLY A 112 17.19 -18.71 -1.22
C GLY A 112 17.11 -18.27 -2.69
N LYS A 113 16.30 -18.95 -3.50
CA LYS A 113 16.00 -18.60 -4.88
C LYS A 113 14.65 -17.92 -4.94
N LYS A 114 14.52 -16.94 -5.85
CA LYS A 114 13.21 -16.34 -6.17
C LYS A 114 12.29 -17.41 -6.76
N PRO A 115 11.07 -17.58 -6.22
CA PRO A 115 10.09 -18.47 -6.81
C PRO A 115 9.71 -18.08 -8.23
N GLU A 116 9.35 -19.06 -9.06
CA GLU A 116 8.96 -18.85 -10.46
C GLU A 116 7.68 -18.02 -10.61
N PHE A 117 6.74 -18.14 -9.65
CA PHE A 117 5.50 -17.37 -9.66
C PHE A 117 5.74 -15.85 -9.61
N LEU A 118 6.92 -15.41 -9.15
CA LEU A 118 7.27 -13.98 -9.17
C LEU A 118 7.47 -13.42 -10.59
N GLN A 119 7.42 -14.26 -11.62
CA GLN A 119 7.45 -13.86 -13.04
C GLN A 119 6.09 -14.01 -13.73
N ASP A 120 5.05 -14.46 -13.01
CA ASP A 120 3.73 -14.66 -13.58
C ASP A 120 2.95 -13.34 -13.63
N ASP A 121 2.62 -12.90 -14.85
CA ASP A 121 1.89 -11.66 -15.09
C ASP A 121 0.42 -11.75 -14.66
N GLU A 122 -0.15 -12.95 -14.55
CA GLU A 122 -1.52 -13.12 -14.01
C GLU A 122 -1.64 -12.72 -12.54
N LEU A 123 -0.50 -12.61 -11.84
CA LEU A 123 -0.43 -12.16 -10.45
C LEU A 123 -0.24 -10.65 -10.31
N LEU A 124 -0.07 -9.92 -11.42
CA LEU A 124 -0.14 -8.45 -11.40
C LEU A 124 -1.58 -7.96 -11.23
N PHE A 125 -2.56 -8.75 -11.65
CA PHE A 125 -3.96 -8.43 -11.43
C PHE A 125 -4.31 -8.56 -9.94
N PRO A 126 -4.85 -7.50 -9.32
CA PRO A 126 -5.25 -7.52 -7.91
C PRO A 126 -6.21 -8.67 -7.62
N TYR A 127 -5.97 -9.39 -6.52
CA TYR A 127 -6.91 -10.41 -6.07
C TYR A 127 -8.20 -9.81 -5.50
N PHE A 128 -8.10 -8.67 -4.81
CA PHE A 128 -9.25 -7.89 -4.36
C PHE A 128 -9.38 -6.63 -5.22
N GLU A 129 -10.62 -6.27 -5.56
CA GLU A 129 -10.93 -4.97 -6.17
C GLU A 129 -10.54 -3.85 -5.20
N GLU A 130 -9.88 -2.81 -5.72
CA GLU A 130 -9.46 -1.62 -4.96
C GLU A 130 -8.60 -1.93 -3.73
N ASP A 131 -7.63 -2.84 -3.87
CA ASP A 131 -6.77 -3.21 -2.74
C ASP A 131 -5.79 -2.09 -2.35
N PRO A 132 -5.95 -1.46 -1.16
CA PRO A 132 -5.08 -0.38 -0.72
C PRO A 132 -3.67 -0.87 -0.35
N LEU A 133 -3.48 -2.20 -0.22
CA LEU A 133 -2.18 -2.77 0.09
C LEU A 133 -1.22 -2.72 -1.11
N LEU A 134 -1.70 -2.73 -2.36
CA LEU A 134 -0.83 -2.71 -3.54
C LEU A 134 -0.12 -1.37 -3.76
N PRO A 135 -0.80 -0.20 -3.72
CA PRO A 135 -0.14 1.10 -3.87
C PRO A 135 0.98 1.32 -2.85
N VAL A 136 0.75 0.96 -1.59
CA VAL A 136 1.72 1.13 -0.48
C VAL A 136 2.97 0.26 -0.67
N LEU A 137 2.87 -0.86 -1.41
CA LEU A 137 4.01 -1.73 -1.71
C LEU A 137 4.86 -1.28 -2.91
N CYS A 138 4.39 -0.26 -3.63
CA CYS A 138 5.04 0.25 -4.83
C CYS A 138 6.05 1.38 -4.57
N GLN A 139 6.29 1.72 -3.30
CA GLN A 139 7.12 2.84 -2.85
C GLN A 139 8.43 2.35 -2.24
#